data_AF-A0A8R7JZJ5-F1
#
_entry.id   AF-A0A8R7JZJ5-F1
#
_cell.length_a   1.000
_cell.length_b   1.000
_cell.length_c   1.000
_cell.angle_alpha   90.00
_cell.angle_beta   90.00
_cell.angle_gamma   90.00
#
_symmetry.space_group_name_H-M   'P 1'
#
loop_
_entity.id
_entity.type
_entity.pdbx_description
1 polymer ?
#
loop_
_entity_poly.entity_id
_entity_poly.type
_entity_poly.pdbx_seq_one_letter_code
_entity_poly.pdbx_strand_id
1 'polypeptide(L)' 'SGVTSINGYHYFVTFIDCCTRTTWVYVLRHKSDVFECFRDFHNMIRTQYCACVKVLRWDDGTEYVNKELDEYLSSYRI' A
#
# COMPACT_ATOMS: atom_id res chain seq x y z
N SER A 1 3.44 -11.46 -19.98
CA SER A 1 2.06 -11.07 -20.31
C SER A 1 1.26 -11.03 -19.01
N GLY A 2 0.58 -9.93 -18.72
CA GLY A 2 -0.27 -9.83 -17.53
C GLY A 2 -1.65 -10.43 -17.78
N VAL A 3 -2.25 -11.04 -16.76
CA VAL A 3 -3.67 -11.46 -16.80
C VAL A 3 -4.51 -10.31 -16.28
N THR A 4 -5.45 -9.86 -17.09
CA THR A 4 -6.42 -8.81 -16.74
C THR A 4 -7.64 -9.47 -16.11
N SER A 5 -8.09 -8.96 -14.97
CA SER A 5 -9.39 -9.37 -14.42
C SER A 5 -10.55 -8.94 -15.33
N ILE A 6 -11.73 -9.55 -15.13
CA ILE A 6 -12.95 -9.22 -15.88
C ILE A 6 -13.29 -7.71 -15.80
N ASN A 7 -12.88 -7.04 -14.72
CA ASN A 7 -13.16 -5.63 -14.45
C ASN A 7 -11.99 -4.69 -14.79
N GLY A 8 -10.97 -5.17 -15.50
CA GLY A 8 -9.85 -4.32 -15.97
C GLY A 8 -8.76 -4.03 -14.93
N TYR A 9 -8.73 -4.74 -13.81
CA TYR A 9 -7.59 -4.71 -12.88
C TYR A 9 -6.46 -5.61 -13.39
N HIS A 10 -5.23 -5.13 -13.30
CA HIS A 10 -4.03 -5.78 -13.86
C HIS A 10 -2.93 -6.01 -12.82
N TYR A 11 -3.01 -5.34 -11.67
CA TYR A 11 -2.00 -5.40 -10.63
C TYR A 11 -2.67 -5.62 -9.27
N PHE A 12 -1.87 -6.02 -8.29
CA PHE A 12 -2.28 -6.03 -6.90
C PHE A 12 -1.11 -5.57 -6.03
N VAL A 13 -1.43 -5.00 -4.88
CA VAL A 13 -0.46 -4.68 -3.83
C VAL A 13 -0.85 -5.40 -2.56
N THR A 14 0.13 -5.92 -1.84
CA THR A 14 -0.06 -6.57 -0.55
C THR A 14 0.67 -5.82 0.55
N PHE A 15 -0.06 -5.42 1.59
CA PHE A 15 0.53 -4.93 2.83
C PHE A 15 0.58 -6.08 3.82
N ILE A 16 1.76 -6.35 4.37
CA ILE A 16 1.97 -7.50 5.26
C ILE A 16 2.49 -6.98 6.60
N ASP A 17 1.73 -7.24 7.67
CA ASP A 17 2.23 -7.00 9.01
C ASP A 17 3.23 -8.09 9.42
N CYS A 18 4.46 -7.68 9.72
CA CYS A 18 5.52 -8.59 10.13
C CYS A 18 5.25 -9.28 11.47
N CYS A 19 4.45 -8.67 12.35
CA CYS A 19 4.16 -9.19 13.69
C CYS A 19 3.07 -10.28 13.64
N THR A 20 1.90 -9.93 13.13
CA THR A 20 0.71 -10.82 13.13
C THR A 20 0.63 -11.72 11.89
N ARG A 21 1.44 -11.44 10.86
CA ARG A 21 1.33 -12.05 9.52
C ARG A 21 -0.01 -11.77 8.83
N THR A 22 -0.76 -10.79 9.31
CA THR A 22 -1.96 -10.30 8.63
C THR A 22 -1.56 -9.67 7.29
N THR A 23 -2.26 -10.05 6.24
CA THR A 23 -2.03 -9.56 4.89
C THR A 23 -3.29 -8.89 4.35
N TRP A 24 -3.16 -7.66 3.89
CA TRP A 24 -4.22 -6.93 3.20
C TRP A 24 -3.89 -6.87 1.70
N VAL A 25 -4.83 -7.26 0.86
CA VAL A 25 -4.66 -7.33 -0.61
C VAL A 25 -5.57 -6.31 -1.26
N TYR A 26 -5.00 -5.45 -2.10
CA TYR A 26 -5.71 -4.45 -2.89
C TYR A 26 -5.47 -4.71 -4.38
N VAL A 27 -6.53 -4.64 -5.19
CA VAL A 27 -6.45 -4.77 -6.65
C VAL A 27 -6.34 -3.38 -7.29
N LEU A 28 -5.45 -3.24 -8.27
CA LEU A 28 -5.11 -1.96 -8.90
C LEU A 28 -5.29 -2.03 -10.43
N ARG A 29 -5.70 -0.90 -11.02
CA ARG A 29 -5.76 -0.75 -12.48
C ARG A 29 -4.41 -0.32 -13.01
N HIS A 30 -3.74 0.59 -12.32
CA HIS A 30 -2.40 1.08 -12.64
C HIS A 30 -1.46 0.91 -11.43
N LYS A 31 -0.18 0.70 -11.69
CA LYS A 31 0.84 0.67 -10.62
C LYS A 31 0.92 2.01 -9.85
N SER A 32 0.57 3.12 -10.49
CA SER A 32 0.51 4.44 -9.87
C SER A 32 -0.55 4.57 -8.76
N ASP A 33 -1.52 3.65 -8.72
CA ASP A 33 -2.63 3.69 -7.75
C ASP A 33 -2.20 3.27 -6.32
N VAL A 34 -0.94 2.85 -6.14
CA VAL A 34 -0.44 2.32 -4.86
C VAL A 34 -0.47 3.36 -3.75
N PHE A 35 -0.14 4.63 -4.04
CA PHE A 35 -0.14 5.68 -3.02
C PHE A 35 -1.51 5.88 -2.39
N GLU A 36 -2.55 5.98 -3.23
CA GLU A 36 -3.94 6.12 -2.79
C GLU A 36 -4.36 4.90 -1.96
N CYS A 37 -4.01 3.68 -2.39
CA CYS A 37 -4.26 2.47 -1.63
C CYS A 37 -3.53 2.44 -0.28
N PHE A 38 -2.28 2.94 -0.23
CA PHE A 38 -1.53 3.04 1.02
C PHE A 38 -2.19 4.02 2.00
N ARG A 39 -2.69 5.16 1.52
CA ARG A 39 -3.40 6.13 2.35
C ARG A 39 -4.65 5.51 2.99
N ASP A 40 -5.43 4.77 2.21
CA ASP A 40 -6.63 4.09 2.68
C ASP A 40 -6.29 2.97 3.68
N PHE A 41 -5.25 2.18 3.38
CA PHE A 41 -4.69 1.20 4.29
C PHE A 41 -4.26 1.82 5.62
N HIS A 42 -3.46 2.90 5.58
CA HIS A 42 -2.96 3.56 6.78
C HIS A 42 -4.11 4.12 7.65
N ASN A 43 -5.13 4.71 7.03
CA ASN A 43 -6.33 5.18 7.74
C ASN A 43 -7.10 4.02 8.39
N MET A 44 -7.26 2.89 7.68
CA MET A 44 -7.91 1.69 8.21
C MET A 44 -7.14 1.14 9.43
N ILE A 45 -5.81 1.06 9.36
CA ILE A 45 -4.97 0.61 10.49
C ILE A 45 -5.15 1.50 11.72
N ARG A 46 -5.21 2.82 11.53
CA ARG A 46 -5.43 3.78 12.63
C ARG A 46 -6.82 3.72 13.23
N THR A 47 -7.84 3.49 12.42
CA THR A 47 -9.24 3.57 12.84
C THR A 47 -9.78 2.22 13.31
N GLN A 48 -9.80 1.22 12.45
CA GLN A 48 -10.43 -0.08 12.73
C GLN A 48 -9.57 -0.98 13.63
N TYR A 49 -8.24 -0.84 13.55
CA TYR A 49 -7.31 -1.65 14.33
C TYR A 49 -6.68 -0.89 15.50
N CYS A 50 -7.00 0.40 15.65
CA CYS A 50 -6.42 1.30 16.66
C CYS A 50 -4.89 1.17 16.75
N ALA A 51 -4.23 0.97 15.61
CA ALA A 51 -2.80 0.70 15.50
C ALA A 51 -2.10 1.78 14.66
N CYS A 52 -0.77 1.82 14.73
CA CYS A 52 0.04 2.76 13.95
C CYS A 52 1.09 1.98 13.14
N VAL A 53 1.21 2.32 11.85
CA VAL A 53 2.31 1.83 11.01
C VAL A 53 3.58 2.55 11.46
N LYS A 54 4.61 1.79 11.83
CA LYS A 54 5.87 2.35 12.35
C LYS A 54 6.99 2.43 11.32
N VAL A 55 7.00 1.47 10.41
CA VAL A 55 8.03 1.33 9.36
C VAL A 55 7.33 0.70 8.17
N LEU A 56 7.45 1.35 7.01
CA LEU A 56 7.06 0.76 5.74
C LEU A 56 8.31 0.18 5.05
N ARG A 57 8.22 -1.05 4.53
CA ARG A 57 9.27 -1.67 3.72
C ARG A 57 8.65 -2.17 2.43
N TRP A 58 9.27 -1.83 1.30
CA TRP A 58 8.93 -2.34 -0.03
C TRP A 58 10.16 -3.05 -0.63
N ASP A 59 9.94 -3.86 -1.66
CA ASP A 59 11.05 -4.35 -2.49
C ASP A 59 11.67 -3.15 -3.25
N ASP A 60 12.82 -3.28 -3.90
CA ASP A 60 13.43 -2.19 -4.68
C ASP A 60 12.59 -1.78 -5.92
N GLY A 61 11.29 -2.08 -5.94
CA GLY A 61 10.30 -1.59 -6.89
C GLY A 61 10.21 -0.08 -6.84
N THR A 62 10.76 0.57 -7.85
CA THR A 62 10.70 2.03 -8.01
C THR A 62 9.28 2.54 -8.28
N GLU A 63 8.34 1.64 -8.60
CA GLU A 63 6.91 1.99 -8.75
C GLU A 63 6.28 2.60 -7.49
N TYR A 64 6.87 2.36 -6.32
CA TYR A 64 6.39 2.85 -5.03
C TYR A 64 7.05 4.17 -4.63
N VAL A 65 8.16 4.54 -5.27
CA VAL A 65 8.94 5.73 -4.92
C VAL A 65 8.39 6.91 -5.72
N ASN A 66 7.38 7.57 -5.16
CA ASN A 66 6.90 8.85 -5.66
C ASN A 66 6.99 9.92 -4.56
N LYS A 67 7.13 11.18 -4.97
CA LYS A 67 7.30 12.31 -4.06
C LYS A 67 6.13 12.46 -3.07
N GLU A 68 4.92 12.10 -3.51
CA GLU A 68 3.71 12.18 -2.70
C GLU A 68 3.74 11.19 -1.52
N LEU A 69 4.19 9.96 -1.76
CA LEU A 69 4.37 8.95 -0.73
C LEU A 69 5.47 9.38 0.25
N ASP A 70 6.59 9.89 -0.23
CA ASP A 70 7.70 10.35 0.63
C ASP A 70 7.25 11.50 1.56
N GLU A 71 6.53 12.49 1.02
CA GLU A 71 5.97 13.60 1.80
C GLU A 71 4.94 13.09 2.81
N TYR A 72 4.10 12.15 2.41
CA TYR A 72 3.11 11.53 3.29
C TYR A 72 3.77 10.77 4.45
N LEU A 73 4.72 9.87 4.16
CA LEU A 73 5.45 9.10 5.19
C LEU A 73 6.16 10.05 6.17
N SER A 74 6.80 11.10 5.65
CA SER A 74 7.42 12.15 6.46
C SER A 74 6.42 12.86 7.39
N SER A 75 5.22 13.18 6.91
CA SER A 75 4.18 13.86 7.71
C SER A 75 3.65 13.01 8.87
N TYR A 76 3.64 11.68 8.72
CA TYR A 76 3.22 10.74 9.75
C TYR A 76 4.36 10.12 10.55
N ARG A 77 5.61 10.46 10.22
CA ARG A 77 6.84 9.89 10.81
C ARG A 77 6.91 8.36 10.68
N ILE A 78 6.55 7.86 9.49
CA ILE A 78 6.64 6.45 9.08
C ILE A 78 7.95 6.22 8.34
#